data_AF-A0A7N2KPY5-F1
#
_entry.id   AF-A0A7N2KPY5-F1
#
_cell.length_a   1.000
_cell.length_b   1.000
_cell.length_c   1.000
_cell.angle_alpha   90.00
_cell.angle_beta   90.00
_cell.angle_gamma   90.00
#
_symmetry.space_group_name_H-M   'P 1'
#
loop_
_entity.id
_entity.type
_entity.pdbx_description
1 polymer ?
#
loop_
_entity_poly.entity_id
_entity_poly.type
_entity_poly.pdbx_seq_one_letter_code
_entity_poly.pdbx_strand_id
1 'polypeptide(L)'
;MEEVSRKINDEHWGANAVLSTKLEIFTYAQCYGFLSHKDCLSCYSETRTRLPKCLPSNSACIYLDGCFFRYDTYNFFKESLNEKHDYVKCSLPTNVSKDVYMGKEFQEKVFKVIENVTDLAVLNKGFALSGERGLEAVYAMAQCWMTDCLALLHVSLLFYCLVSLISSRYFIDPSTSVTR
;
A
#
# COMPACT_ATOMS: atom_id res chain seq x y z
N MET A 1 -7.88 -16.24 -12.24
CA MET A 1 -8.20 -14.83 -11.95
C MET A 1 -9.66 -14.59 -11.59
N GLU A 2 -10.64 -15.26 -12.23
CA GLU A 2 -12.08 -14.97 -12.05
C GLU A 2 -12.56 -14.88 -10.59
N GLU A 3 -12.12 -15.80 -9.72
CA GLU A 3 -12.48 -15.76 -8.29
C GLU A 3 -11.99 -14.49 -7.57
N VAL A 4 -10.79 -13.99 -7.92
CA VAL A 4 -10.28 -12.71 -7.42
C VAL A 4 -11.10 -11.55 -7.97
N SER A 5 -11.55 -11.65 -9.24
CA SER A 5 -12.46 -10.66 -9.85
C SER A 5 -13.82 -10.61 -9.14
N ARG A 6 -14.34 -11.75 -8.65
CA ARG A 6 -15.57 -11.80 -7.84
C ARG A 6 -15.33 -11.18 -6.45
N LYS A 7 -14.26 -11.59 -5.75
CA LYS A 7 -13.92 -11.04 -4.43
C LYS A 7 -13.70 -9.52 -4.48
N ILE A 8 -13.02 -9.01 -5.51
CA ILE A 8 -12.86 -7.57 -5.76
C ILE A 8 -14.21 -6.86 -5.98
N ASN A 9 -15.17 -7.49 -6.65
CA ASN A 9 -16.51 -6.92 -6.81
C ASN A 9 -17.27 -6.85 -5.47
N ASP A 10 -17.23 -7.93 -4.69
CA ASP A 10 -18.09 -8.09 -3.51
C ASP A 10 -17.48 -7.44 -2.25
N GLU A 11 -16.15 -7.39 -2.16
CA GLU A 11 -15.39 -7.00 -0.95
C GLU A 11 -14.35 -5.90 -1.19
N HIS A 12 -14.08 -5.49 -2.44
CA HIS A 12 -13.01 -4.54 -2.84
C HIS A 12 -11.56 -5.05 -2.60
N TRP A 13 -11.40 -6.32 -2.21
CA TRP A 13 -10.13 -7.04 -2.12
C TRP A 13 -10.34 -8.52 -2.45
N GLY A 14 -9.26 -9.30 -2.63
CA GLY A 14 -9.38 -10.74 -2.78
C GLY A 14 -8.05 -11.48 -2.91
N ALA A 15 -7.93 -12.59 -2.17
CA ALA A 15 -6.84 -13.55 -2.29
C ALA A 15 -7.32 -14.87 -2.93
N ASN A 16 -6.44 -15.55 -3.67
CA ASN A 16 -6.65 -16.93 -4.14
C ASN A 16 -5.31 -17.69 -4.29
N ALA A 17 -5.32 -19.00 -4.09
CA ALA A 17 -4.20 -19.91 -4.34
C ALA A 17 -4.63 -21.04 -5.29
N VAL A 18 -4.10 -21.04 -6.51
CA VAL A 18 -4.31 -22.13 -7.48
C VAL A 18 -3.18 -23.14 -7.29
N LEU A 19 -3.49 -24.27 -6.64
CA LEU A 19 -2.54 -25.35 -6.38
C LEU A 19 -2.68 -26.44 -7.44
N SER A 20 -1.57 -26.88 -8.03
CA SER A 20 -1.54 -27.97 -9.00
C SER A 20 -0.24 -28.78 -8.90
N THR A 21 -0.23 -30.00 -9.43
CA THR A 21 0.94 -30.91 -9.38
C THR A 21 2.17 -30.46 -10.18
N LYS A 22 2.12 -29.29 -10.83
CA LYS A 22 3.23 -28.71 -11.61
C LYS A 22 3.55 -27.26 -11.29
N LEU A 23 2.61 -26.53 -10.70
CA LEU A 23 2.71 -25.09 -10.45
C LEU A 23 1.70 -24.69 -9.38
N GLU A 24 2.16 -23.92 -8.40
CA GLU A 24 1.31 -23.18 -7.47
C GLU A 24 1.35 -21.70 -7.85
N ILE A 25 0.19 -21.04 -7.88
CA ILE A 25 0.09 -19.59 -8.09
C ILE A 25 -0.74 -18.99 -6.97
N PHE A 26 -0.11 -18.14 -6.17
CA PHE A 26 -0.75 -17.29 -5.19
C PHE A 26 -1.08 -15.96 -5.86
N THR A 27 -2.23 -15.37 -5.56
CA THR A 27 -2.69 -14.13 -6.17
C THR A 27 -3.42 -13.28 -5.14
N TYR A 28 -3.12 -11.98 -5.12
CA TYR A 28 -3.72 -10.99 -4.27
C TYR A 28 -4.11 -9.75 -5.09
N ALA A 29 -5.26 -9.17 -4.77
CA ALA A 29 -5.65 -7.85 -5.26
C ALA A 29 -6.37 -7.07 -4.15
N GLN A 30 -6.18 -5.76 -4.10
CA GLN A 30 -6.92 -4.88 -3.20
C GLN A 30 -7.03 -3.48 -3.79
N CYS A 31 -8.23 -2.90 -3.74
CA CYS A 31 -8.46 -1.50 -4.05
C CYS A 31 -8.12 -0.61 -2.85
N TYR A 32 -7.71 0.63 -3.09
CA TYR A 32 -7.46 1.57 -2.01
C TYR A 32 -8.79 2.07 -1.42
N GLY A 33 -8.83 2.21 -0.08
CA GLY A 33 -10.08 2.42 0.66
C GLY A 33 -10.81 3.76 0.41
N PHE A 34 -10.21 4.66 -0.39
CA PHE A 34 -10.83 5.91 -0.83
C PHE A 34 -11.57 5.80 -2.18
N LEU A 35 -11.43 4.70 -2.93
CA LEU A 35 -12.10 4.53 -4.21
C LEU A 35 -13.60 4.26 -4.05
N SER A 36 -14.40 4.72 -5.02
CA SER A 36 -15.73 4.17 -5.20
C SER A 36 -15.65 2.74 -5.78
N HIS A 37 -16.71 1.95 -5.58
CA HIS A 37 -16.83 0.61 -6.14
C HIS A 37 -16.58 0.58 -7.68
N LYS A 38 -17.08 1.58 -8.41
CA LYS A 38 -16.87 1.70 -9.86
C LYS A 38 -15.40 1.93 -10.22
N ASP A 39 -14.71 2.77 -9.46
CA ASP A 39 -13.32 3.12 -9.73
C ASP A 39 -12.40 1.96 -9.34
N CYS A 40 -12.74 1.21 -8.28
CA CYS A 40 -12.09 -0.03 -7.89
C CYS A 40 -12.16 -1.08 -9.01
N LEU A 41 -13.34 -1.34 -9.57
CA LEU A 41 -13.51 -2.23 -10.72
C LEU A 41 -12.73 -1.76 -11.95
N SER A 42 -12.67 -0.44 -12.16
CA SER A 42 -11.94 0.16 -13.28
C SER A 42 -10.42 0.01 -13.13
N CYS A 43 -9.87 0.27 -11.94
CA CYS A 43 -8.47 0.04 -11.62
C CYS A 43 -8.08 -1.44 -11.75
N TYR A 44 -8.89 -2.35 -11.19
CA TYR A 44 -8.66 -3.79 -11.31
C TYR A 44 -8.72 -4.28 -12.78
N SER A 45 -9.61 -3.72 -13.59
CA SER A 45 -9.66 -3.97 -15.03
C SER A 45 -8.39 -3.51 -15.73
N GLU A 46 -7.87 -2.32 -15.40
CA GLU A 46 -6.59 -1.84 -15.93
C GLU A 46 -5.44 -2.77 -15.54
N THR A 47 -5.36 -3.22 -14.28
CA THR A 47 -4.36 -4.21 -13.84
C THR A 47 -4.40 -5.47 -14.70
N ARG A 48 -5.60 -5.98 -15.02
CA ARG A 48 -5.79 -7.14 -15.93
C ARG A 48 -5.28 -6.89 -17.36
N THR A 49 -5.23 -5.64 -17.84
CA THR A 49 -4.61 -5.31 -19.14
C THR A 49 -3.10 -5.06 -19.07
N ARG A 50 -2.57 -4.71 -17.90
CA ARG A 50 -1.14 -4.48 -17.66
C ARG A 50 -0.39 -5.79 -17.37
N LEU A 51 -0.95 -6.68 -16.55
CA LEU A 51 -0.34 -7.95 -16.13
C LEU A 51 0.21 -8.85 -17.25
N PRO A 52 -0.45 -9.03 -18.42
CA PRO A 52 0.08 -9.86 -19.49
C PRO A 52 1.43 -9.38 -20.06
N LYS A 53 1.80 -8.11 -19.83
CA LYS A 53 3.08 -7.53 -20.26
C LYS A 53 4.27 -7.98 -19.41
N CYS A 54 4.03 -8.55 -18.23
CA CYS A 54 5.07 -9.10 -17.35
C CYS A 54 5.56 -10.49 -17.79
N LEU A 55 4.80 -11.19 -18.65
CA LEU A 55 5.15 -12.51 -19.15
C LEU A 55 6.52 -12.52 -19.87
N PRO A 56 7.30 -13.61 -19.80
CA PRO A 56 7.02 -14.87 -19.11
C PRO A 56 7.52 -14.90 -17.64
N SER A 57 7.49 -13.78 -16.90
CA SER A 57 7.79 -13.84 -15.46
C SER A 57 6.75 -14.68 -14.72
N ASN A 58 7.18 -15.43 -13.72
CA ASN A 58 6.32 -16.29 -12.89
C ASN A 58 5.69 -15.54 -11.71
N SER A 59 6.13 -14.31 -11.47
CA SER A 59 5.55 -13.37 -10.52
C SER A 59 5.40 -11.99 -11.17
N ALA A 60 4.55 -11.15 -10.59
CA ALA A 60 4.54 -9.71 -10.88
C ALA A 60 3.94 -8.94 -9.72
N CYS A 61 4.40 -7.70 -9.55
CA CYS A 61 3.88 -6.75 -8.57
C CYS A 61 3.52 -5.45 -9.29
N ILE A 62 2.28 -4.97 -9.12
CA ILE A 62 1.78 -3.75 -9.76
C ILE A 62 1.09 -2.86 -8.72
N TYR A 63 1.59 -1.63 -8.61
CA TYR A 63 0.94 -0.52 -7.91
C TYR A 63 0.33 0.42 -8.94
N LEU A 64 -0.95 0.74 -8.77
CA LEU A 64 -1.67 1.76 -9.54
C LEU A 64 -2.23 2.84 -8.62
N ASP A 65 -2.70 3.91 -9.24
CA ASP A 65 -3.25 5.14 -8.63
C ASP A 65 -4.47 4.90 -7.71
N GLY A 66 -5.02 3.68 -7.70
CA GLY A 66 -6.15 3.28 -6.85
C GLY A 66 -6.19 1.80 -6.41
N CYS A 67 -5.21 0.96 -6.78
CA CYS A 67 -5.24 -0.47 -6.44
C CYS A 67 -3.87 -1.14 -6.53
N PHE A 68 -3.75 -2.25 -5.80
CA PHE A 68 -2.60 -3.13 -5.73
C PHE A 68 -2.94 -4.52 -6.29
N PHE A 69 -1.99 -5.15 -6.98
CA PHE A 69 -2.07 -6.55 -7.39
C PHE A 69 -0.70 -7.22 -7.33
N ARG A 70 -0.66 -8.44 -6.79
CA ARG A 70 0.51 -9.33 -6.84
C ARG A 70 0.10 -10.74 -7.23
N TYR A 71 0.92 -11.40 -8.05
CA TYR A 71 0.93 -12.86 -8.15
C TYR A 71 2.35 -13.38 -8.01
N ASP A 72 2.47 -14.60 -7.48
CA ASP A 72 3.75 -15.24 -7.19
C ASP A 72 3.63 -16.76 -7.13
N THR A 73 4.74 -17.48 -7.24
CA THR A 73 4.77 -18.96 -7.14
C THR A 73 5.03 -19.47 -5.73
N TYR A 74 4.91 -18.61 -4.71
CA TYR A 74 5.00 -18.98 -3.30
C TYR A 74 3.98 -18.20 -2.47
N ASN A 75 3.68 -18.69 -1.26
CA ASN A 75 2.67 -18.09 -0.40
C ASN A 75 3.18 -16.82 0.29
N PHE A 76 2.93 -15.68 -0.35
CA PHE A 76 3.27 -14.34 0.16
C PHE A 76 2.18 -13.70 1.04
N PHE A 77 1.09 -14.40 1.40
CA PHE A 77 -0.02 -13.82 2.19
C PHE A 77 0.32 -13.50 3.65
N LYS A 78 1.61 -13.63 4.03
CA LYS A 78 2.18 -13.24 5.33
C LYS A 78 3.40 -12.29 5.17
N GLU A 79 3.53 -11.65 4.01
CA GLU A 79 4.56 -10.65 3.73
C GLU A 79 3.93 -9.26 3.74
N SER A 80 4.22 -8.47 4.78
CA SER A 80 3.87 -7.06 4.84
C SER A 80 4.69 -6.19 3.87
N LEU A 81 5.91 -6.63 3.53
CA LEU A 81 6.87 -5.92 2.67
C LEU A 81 7.68 -6.91 1.84
N ASN A 82 8.01 -6.55 0.60
CA ASN A 82 8.97 -7.24 -0.26
C ASN A 82 10.20 -6.35 -0.51
N GLU A 83 11.26 -6.55 0.29
CA GLU A 83 12.48 -5.70 0.31
C GLU A 83 13.20 -5.52 -1.04
N LYS A 84 12.87 -6.33 -2.06
CA LYS A 84 13.49 -6.29 -3.40
C LYS A 84 12.68 -5.48 -4.42
N HIS A 85 11.39 -5.26 -4.18
CA HIS A 85 10.46 -4.72 -5.16
C HIS A 85 9.68 -3.50 -4.64
N ASP A 86 9.52 -3.39 -3.32
CA ASP A 86 8.89 -2.27 -2.65
C ASP A 86 9.93 -1.15 -2.48
N TYR A 87 9.66 0.04 -3.03
CA TYR A 87 10.59 1.16 -3.01
C TYR A 87 9.93 2.44 -2.50
N VAL A 88 10.75 3.35 -1.98
CA VAL A 88 10.33 4.65 -1.43
C VAL A 88 10.55 5.73 -2.48
N LYS A 89 9.56 6.60 -2.73
CA LYS A 89 9.72 7.77 -3.62
C LYS A 89 9.64 9.07 -2.82
N CYS A 90 10.79 9.56 -2.35
CA CYS A 90 10.86 10.86 -1.68
C CYS A 90 10.93 12.00 -2.70
N SER A 91 10.07 13.01 -2.56
CA SER A 91 10.18 14.28 -3.27
C SER A 91 11.40 15.08 -2.79
N LEU A 92 12.00 15.89 -3.67
CA LEU A 92 12.97 16.91 -3.25
C LEU A 92 12.26 18.02 -2.46
N PRO A 93 12.86 18.56 -1.38
CA PRO A 93 12.22 19.59 -0.56
C PRO A 93 12.08 20.92 -1.31
N THR A 94 10.84 21.32 -1.58
CA THR A 94 10.48 22.50 -2.37
C THR A 94 10.22 23.72 -1.50
N ASN A 95 11.21 24.60 -1.39
CA ASN A 95 11.20 25.88 -0.64
C ASN A 95 11.01 25.80 0.89
N VAL A 96 10.29 24.83 1.44
CA VAL A 96 10.09 24.63 2.90
C VAL A 96 11.42 24.69 3.67
N SER A 97 12.48 24.05 3.15
CA SER A 97 13.82 24.05 3.74
C SER A 97 14.59 25.38 3.69
N LYS A 98 14.00 26.48 3.21
CA LYS A 98 14.66 27.81 3.23
C LYS A 98 14.49 28.54 4.56
N ASP A 99 13.48 28.19 5.34
CA ASP A 99 13.24 28.74 6.67
C ASP A 99 13.33 27.61 7.72
N VAL A 100 14.16 27.80 8.74
CA VAL A 100 14.47 26.78 9.75
C VAL A 100 13.29 26.57 10.72
N TYR A 101 12.47 27.59 10.93
CA TYR A 101 11.27 27.50 11.76
C TYR A 101 10.15 26.77 11.00
N MET A 102 9.88 27.17 9.75
CA MET A 102 8.89 26.50 8.89
C MET A 102 9.23 25.02 8.68
N GLY A 103 10.49 24.70 8.39
CA GLY A 103 10.94 23.32 8.24
C GLY A 103 10.73 22.45 9.50
N LYS A 104 10.85 23.04 10.69
CA LYS A 104 10.58 22.34 11.96
C LYS A 104 9.09 22.16 12.20
N GLU A 105 8.27 23.19 11.98
CA GLU A 105 6.80 23.11 12.10
C GLU A 105 6.22 22.06 11.11
N PHE A 106 6.73 22.04 9.88
CA PHE A 106 6.38 21.03 8.87
C PHE A 106 6.76 19.62 9.34
N GLN A 107 7.98 19.43 9.85
CA GLN A 107 8.43 18.13 10.35
C GLN A 107 7.58 17.63 11.52
N GLU A 108 7.22 18.50 12.47
CA GLU A 108 6.35 18.15 13.61
C GLU A 108 4.94 17.74 13.17
N LYS A 109 4.35 18.44 12.18
CA LYS A 109 3.09 18.02 11.55
C LYS A 109 3.21 16.68 10.83
N VAL A 110 4.30 16.44 10.11
CA VAL A 110 4.53 15.16 9.40
C VAL A 110 4.55 13.99 10.38
N PHE A 111 5.31 14.07 11.47
CA PHE A 111 5.30 13.02 12.51
C PHE A 111 3.88 12.76 13.06
N LYS A 112 3.18 13.81 13.48
CA LYS A 112 1.84 13.74 14.07
C LYS A 112 0.77 13.21 13.11
N VAL A 113 0.83 13.60 11.83
CA VAL A 113 -0.11 13.12 10.81
C VAL A 113 0.15 11.65 10.46
N ILE A 114 1.41 11.20 10.46
CA ILE A 114 1.81 9.79 10.28
C ILE A 114 1.36 8.92 11.47
N GLU A 115 1.57 9.37 12.70
CA GLU A 115 1.12 8.68 13.92
C GLU A 115 -0.40 8.48 13.89
N ASN A 116 -1.16 9.58 13.74
CA ASN A 116 -2.61 9.55 13.70
C ASN A 116 -3.19 8.71 12.55
N VAL A 117 -2.58 8.73 11.34
CA VAL A 117 -3.09 7.88 10.25
C VAL A 117 -2.82 6.40 10.48
N THR A 118 -1.72 6.06 11.16
CA THR A 118 -1.35 4.66 11.42
C THR A 118 -2.31 4.03 12.43
N ASP A 119 -2.56 4.71 13.55
CA ASP A 119 -3.53 4.27 14.56
C ASP A 119 -4.95 4.18 13.98
N LEU A 120 -5.37 5.20 13.23
CA LEU A 120 -6.66 5.18 12.54
C LEU A 120 -6.76 4.03 11.53
N ALA A 121 -5.69 3.66 10.82
CA ALA A 121 -5.73 2.55 9.87
C ALA A 121 -5.90 1.20 10.58
N VAL A 122 -5.21 0.98 11.70
CA VAL A 122 -5.37 -0.24 12.53
C VAL A 122 -6.81 -0.34 13.07
N LEU A 123 -7.38 0.77 13.55
CA LEU A 123 -8.76 0.82 14.04
C LEU A 123 -9.80 0.61 12.93
N ASN A 124 -9.59 1.21 11.75
CA ASN A 124 -10.52 1.17 10.62
C ASN A 124 -10.25 0.00 9.65
N LYS A 125 -9.87 -1.18 10.19
CA LYS A 125 -9.71 -2.45 9.43
C LYS A 125 -8.71 -2.37 8.27
N GLY A 126 -7.63 -1.61 8.44
CA GLY A 126 -6.52 -1.53 7.49
C GLY A 126 -6.62 -0.41 6.47
N PHE A 127 -7.40 0.66 6.71
CA PHE A 127 -7.35 1.88 5.88
C PHE A 127 -7.69 3.15 6.66
N ALA A 128 -6.90 4.22 6.49
CA ALA A 128 -7.26 5.56 6.97
C ALA A 128 -6.65 6.70 6.15
N LEU A 129 -7.25 7.88 6.32
CA LEU A 129 -6.78 9.17 5.85
C LEU A 129 -6.62 10.12 7.05
N SER A 130 -5.59 10.94 7.05
CA SER A 130 -5.28 11.94 8.08
C SER A 130 -4.76 13.20 7.43
N GLY A 131 -4.90 14.35 8.09
CA GLY A 131 -4.27 15.57 7.64
C GLY A 131 -4.41 16.74 8.61
N GLU A 132 -3.44 17.64 8.57
CA GLU A 132 -3.35 18.83 9.39
C GLU A 132 -3.30 20.07 8.49
N ARG A 133 -4.15 21.06 8.81
CA ARG A 133 -4.29 22.31 8.04
C ARG A 133 -3.34 23.38 8.58
N GLY A 134 -2.89 24.28 7.70
CA GLY A 134 -2.05 25.43 8.06
C GLY A 134 -1.62 26.19 6.81
N LEU A 135 -0.60 27.03 6.95
CA LEU A 135 0.13 27.65 5.82
C LEU A 135 0.71 26.56 4.91
N GLU A 136 1.36 25.58 5.53
CA GLU A 136 1.71 24.30 4.93
C GLU A 136 0.77 23.24 5.53
N ALA A 137 0.00 22.60 4.65
CA ALA A 137 -0.93 21.53 5.00
C ALA A 137 -0.29 20.16 4.70
N VAL A 138 -0.43 19.23 5.64
CA VAL A 138 0.14 17.89 5.55
C VAL A 138 -1.00 16.88 5.48
N TYR A 139 -0.90 15.90 4.58
CA TYR A 139 -1.88 14.83 4.42
C TYR A 139 -1.16 13.49 4.34
N ALA A 140 -1.75 12.45 4.92
CA ALA A 140 -1.25 11.08 4.81
C ALA A 140 -2.39 10.08 4.62
N MET A 141 -2.02 8.93 4.07
CA MET A 141 -2.85 7.74 3.90
C MET A 141 -2.06 6.56 4.47
N ALA A 142 -2.74 5.68 5.20
CA ALA A 142 -2.18 4.38 5.57
C ALA A 142 -3.16 3.28 5.16
N GLN A 143 -2.62 2.21 4.60
CA GLN A 143 -3.36 1.02 4.20
C GLN A 143 -2.57 -0.24 4.53
N CYS A 144 -3.27 -1.30 4.90
CA CYS A 144 -2.71 -2.61 5.19
C CYS A 144 -3.37 -3.66 4.30
N TRP A 145 -2.60 -4.71 3.96
CA TRP A 145 -3.14 -5.86 3.23
C TRP A 145 -4.05 -6.68 4.14
N MET A 146 -5.25 -7.02 3.66
CA MET A 146 -6.28 -7.68 4.48
C MET A 146 -5.88 -9.07 5.00
N THR A 147 -4.90 -9.73 4.37
CA THR A 147 -4.31 -11.00 4.86
C THR A 147 -3.37 -10.82 6.06
N ASP A 148 -2.77 -9.63 6.22
CA ASP A 148 -1.70 -9.34 7.19
C ASP A 148 -2.05 -8.25 8.21
N CYS A 149 -3.18 -7.54 8.07
CA CYS A 149 -3.55 -6.45 8.98
C CYS A 149 -3.62 -6.88 10.46
N LEU A 150 -3.84 -8.17 10.74
CA LEU A 150 -3.80 -8.75 12.09
C LEU A 150 -2.38 -8.91 12.67
N ALA A 151 -1.33 -8.95 11.85
CA ALA A 151 0.05 -9.05 12.33
C ALA A 151 0.46 -7.79 13.13
N LEU A 152 -0.05 -6.61 12.72
CA LEU A 152 0.20 -5.34 13.40
C LEU A 152 -0.40 -5.28 14.81
N LEU A 153 -1.46 -6.04 15.10
CA LEU A 153 -2.06 -6.11 16.44
C LEU A 153 -1.19 -6.86 17.48
N HIS A 154 -0.18 -7.60 17.04
CA HIS A 154 0.89 -8.13 17.92
C HIS A 154 2.12 -7.20 18.00
N VAL A 155 2.22 -6.17 17.16
CA VAL A 155 3.37 -5.26 17.07
C VAL A 155 3.34 -4.16 18.15
N SER A 156 2.31 -4.10 18.99
CA SER A 156 2.22 -3.21 20.17
C SER A 156 3.43 -3.30 21.13
N LEU A 157 4.19 -4.41 21.12
CA LEU A 157 5.43 -4.59 21.87
C LEU A 157 6.71 -4.23 21.09
N LEU A 158 6.60 -3.95 19.79
CA LEU A 158 7.69 -3.57 18.87
C LEU A 158 7.63 -2.09 18.40
N PHE A 159 6.62 -1.34 18.86
CA PHE A 159 6.41 0.09 18.57
C PHE A 159 7.69 0.94 18.67
N TYR A 160 8.54 0.68 19.67
CA TYR A 160 9.78 1.43 19.90
C TYR A 160 10.89 1.28 18.86
N CYS A 161 10.81 0.29 17.95
CA CYS A 161 11.87 0.04 16.96
C CYS A 161 11.49 0.50 15.53
N LEU A 162 10.20 0.43 15.18
CA LEU A 162 9.74 0.67 13.80
C LEU A 162 9.52 2.16 13.45
N VAL A 163 9.27 3.04 14.42
CA VAL A 163 9.03 4.48 14.17
C VAL A 163 10.20 5.14 13.41
N SER A 164 11.44 4.76 13.73
CA SER A 164 12.67 5.25 13.07
C SER A 164 12.82 4.80 11.61
N LEU A 165 12.07 3.79 11.15
CA LEU A 165 12.01 3.36 9.76
C LEU A 165 10.79 3.92 9.04
N ILE A 166 9.61 3.85 9.67
CA ILE A 166 8.33 4.24 9.07
C ILE A 166 8.32 5.74 8.69
N SER A 167 8.81 6.61 9.58
CA SER A 167 8.77 8.07 9.37
C SER A 167 9.65 8.58 8.21
N SER A 168 10.43 7.73 7.57
CA SER A 168 11.30 8.08 6.43
C SER A 168 11.05 7.22 5.19
N ARG A 169 10.04 6.32 5.18
CA ARG A 169 9.95 5.25 4.17
C ARG A 169 8.58 4.97 3.55
N TYR A 170 7.49 5.61 3.96
CA TYR A 170 6.16 5.33 3.38
C TYR A 170 5.52 6.57 2.73
N PHE A 171 6.07 6.92 1.56
CA PHE A 171 5.34 7.65 0.54
C PHE A 171 5.44 6.87 -0.78
N ILE A 172 4.43 6.03 -1.03
CA ILE A 172 4.24 5.35 -2.31
C ILE A 172 3.43 6.31 -3.19
N ASP A 173 4.13 7.20 -3.89
CA ASP A 173 3.56 7.92 -5.02
C ASP A 173 3.25 6.87 -6.11
N PRO A 174 1.96 6.66 -6.46
CA PRO A 174 1.51 5.52 -7.22
C PRO A 174 1.73 5.68 -8.75
N SER A 175 2.67 6.54 -9.17
CA SER A 175 3.02 6.84 -10.56
C SER A 175 3.60 5.65 -11.33
N THR A 176 2.78 4.63 -11.55
CA THR A 176 2.93 3.48 -12.45
C THR A 176 4.27 2.73 -12.37
N SER A 177 4.56 2.10 -11.24
CA SER A 177 5.57 1.04 -11.15
C SER A 177 4.96 -0.32 -11.51
N VAL A 178 5.41 -0.87 -12.64
CA VAL A 178 5.22 -2.28 -13.01
C VAL A 178 6.56 -2.97 -12.80
N THR A 179 6.73 -3.64 -11.66
CA THR A 179 7.97 -4.36 -11.33
C THR A 179 7.87 -5.80 -11.85
N ARG A 180 8.99 -6.33 -12.37
CA ARG A 180 9.05 -7.57 -13.15
C ARG A 180 10.00 -8.60 -12.53
#